data_AF-A0A2S9GQ56-F1
#
_entry.id   AF-A0A2S9GQ56-F1
#
_cell.length_a   1.000
_cell.length_b   1.000
_cell.length_c   1.000
_cell.angle_alpha   90.00
_cell.angle_beta   90.00
_cell.angle_gamma   90.00
#
_symmetry.space_group_name_H-M   'P 1'
#
loop_
_entity.id
_entity.type
_entity.pdbx_description
1 polymer ?
#
loop_
_entity_poly.entity_id
_entity_poly.type
_entity_poly.pdbx_seq_one_letter_code
_entity_poly.pdbx_strand_id
1 'polypeptide(L)' 'ERFMSTREVHEIGCAAVGAAPPKIGVPIRAMAAVAHLGSAAARLRGKDTMLTPLNIRLMHIMTPLDHAKAVR' A
#
# COMPACT_ATOMS: atom_id res chain seq x y z
N GLU A 1 7.20 -20.37 -13.94
CA GLU A 1 6.15 -19.56 -13.27
C GLU A 1 6.85 -18.53 -12.40
N ARG A 2 6.29 -17.31 -12.25
CA ARG A 2 6.94 -16.21 -11.54
C ARG A 2 5.95 -15.45 -10.67
N PHE A 3 6.28 -15.29 -9.39
CA PHE A 3 5.57 -14.39 -8.49
C PHE A 3 5.74 -12.95 -8.95
N MET A 4 4.64 -12.21 -9.01
CA MET A 4 4.69 -10.78 -9.30
C MET A 4 5.00 -9.99 -8.04
N SER A 5 5.96 -9.08 -8.14
CA SER A 5 6.19 -8.09 -7.10
C SER A 5 5.08 -7.05 -7.10
N THR A 6 4.79 -6.45 -5.94
CA THR A 6 3.84 -5.34 -5.82
C THR A 6 4.17 -4.19 -6.77
N ARG A 7 5.45 -3.95 -7.05
CA ARG A 7 5.89 -2.92 -7.99
C ARG A 7 5.35 -3.17 -9.40
N GLU A 8 5.47 -4.39 -9.90
CA GLU A 8 5.02 -4.75 -11.25
C GLU A 8 3.51 -4.63 -11.39
N VAL A 9 2.76 -4.97 -10.33
CA VAL A 9 1.31 -4.78 -10.31
C VAL A 9 0.95 -3.29 -10.46
N HIS A 10 1.65 -2.40 -9.75
CA HIS A 10 1.42 -0.96 -9.87
C HIS A 10 1.84 -0.43 -11.25
N GLU A 11 2.97 -0.89 -11.79
CA GLU A 11 3.42 -0.48 -13.14
C GLU A 11 2.41 -0.89 -14.22
N ILE A 12 1.86 -2.10 -14.16
CA ILE A 12 0.82 -2.57 -15.10
C ILE A 12 -0.46 -1.73 -14.96
N GLY A 13 -0.91 -1.49 -13.73
CA GLY A 13 -2.10 -0.66 -13.48
C GLY A 13 -1.93 0.77 -13.98
N CYS A 14 -0.78 1.39 -13.70
CA CYS A 14 -0.44 2.73 -14.19
C CYS A 14 -0.37 2.78 -15.72
N ALA A 15 0.25 1.78 -16.36
CA ALA A 15 0.30 1.68 -17.81
C ALA A 15 -1.10 1.56 -18.44
N ALA A 16 -2.01 0.81 -17.81
CA ALA A 16 -3.37 0.62 -18.30
C ALA A 16 -4.22 1.92 -18.28
N VAL A 17 -3.95 2.83 -17.34
CA VAL A 17 -4.68 4.11 -17.22
C VAL A 17 -3.88 5.32 -17.71
N GLY A 18 -2.66 5.11 -18.24
CA GLY A 18 -1.77 6.19 -18.69
C GLY A 18 -1.20 7.07 -17.56
N ALA A 19 -1.16 6.56 -16.32
CA ALA A 19 -0.59 7.27 -15.18
C ALA A 19 0.92 7.04 -15.06
N ALA A 20 1.65 7.99 -14.48
CA ALA A 20 3.07 7.82 -14.19
C ALA A 20 3.26 6.77 -13.08
N PRO A 21 4.13 5.75 -13.28
CA PRO A 21 4.35 4.71 -12.28
C PRO A 21 5.05 5.27 -11.03
N PRO A 22 4.81 4.67 -9.86
CA PRO A 22 5.45 5.08 -8.62
C PRO A 22 6.96 4.82 -8.66
N LYS A 23 7.76 5.87 -8.47
CA LYS A 23 9.24 5.79 -8.52
C LYS A 23 9.89 5.56 -7.16
N ILE A 24 9.17 5.83 -6.08
CA ILE A 24 9.72 5.89 -4.72
C ILE A 24 8.99 4.87 -3.85
N GLY A 25 9.77 3.99 -3.19
CA GLY A 25 9.25 3.11 -2.15
C GLY A 25 9.23 3.85 -0.81
N VAL A 26 8.10 3.83 -0.11
CA VAL A 26 8.01 4.40 1.24
C VAL A 26 8.26 3.29 2.27
N PRO A 27 9.24 3.43 3.18
CA PRO A 27 9.49 2.42 4.19
C PRO A 27 8.33 2.38 5.20
N ILE A 28 7.95 1.17 5.61
CA ILE A 28 6.80 0.94 6.52
C ILE A 28 6.96 1.68 7.84
N ARG A 29 8.19 1.82 8.34
CA ARG A 29 8.47 2.59 9.56
C ARG A 29 8.08 4.07 9.41
N ALA A 30 8.33 4.67 8.25
CA ALA A 30 7.93 6.05 7.98
C ALA A 30 6.41 6.15 7.89
N MET A 31 5.76 5.25 7.16
CA MET A 31 4.29 5.19 7.11
C MET A 31 3.68 5.05 8.52
N ALA A 32 4.22 4.13 9.34
CA ALA A 32 3.75 3.90 10.70
C ALA A 32 3.90 5.16 11.58
N ALA A 33 5.02 5.88 11.47
CA ALA A 33 5.22 7.14 12.18
C ALA A 33 4.16 8.19 11.77
N VAL A 34 3.89 8.34 10.48
CA VAL A 34 2.86 9.27 9.98
C VAL A 34 1.47 8.86 10.47
N ALA A 35 1.14 7.57 10.52
CA ALA A 35 -0.12 7.12 11.09
C ALA A 35 -0.25 7.36 12.59
N HIS A 36 0.82 7.21 13.36
CA HIS A 36 0.79 7.54 14.79
C HIS A 36 0.55 9.04 15.01
N LEU A 37 1.21 9.90 14.23
CA LEU A 37 0.99 11.35 14.26
C LEU A 37 -0.44 11.72 13.80
N GLY A 38 -0.91 11.12 12.72
CA GLY A 38 -2.26 11.31 12.19
C GLY A 38 -3.34 10.86 13.18
N SER A 39 -3.14 9.74 13.86
CA SER A 39 -4.04 9.23 14.90
C SER A 39 -4.08 10.14 16.13
N ALA A 40 -2.94 10.72 16.54
CA ALA A 40 -2.90 11.71 17.62
C ALA A 40 -3.64 13.01 17.21
N ALA A 41 -3.41 13.49 16.00
CA ALA A 41 -4.10 14.66 15.46
C ALA A 41 -5.61 14.43 15.28
N ALA A 42 -6.01 13.22 14.86
CA ALA A 42 -7.40 12.80 14.73
C ALA A 42 -8.13 12.84 16.07
N ARG A 43 -7.48 12.36 17.15
CA ARG A 43 -7.98 12.45 18.52
C ARG A 43 -8.17 13.89 18.98
N LEU A 44 -7.23 14.78 18.65
CA LEU A 44 -7.34 16.21 18.98
C LEU A 44 -8.43 16.92 18.19
N ARG A 45 -8.65 16.53 16.92
CA ARG A 45 -9.61 17.17 16.02
C ARG A 45 -11.01 16.54 16.08
N GLY A 46 -11.18 15.43 16.80
CA GLY A 46 -12.43 14.67 16.87
C GLY A 46 -12.89 14.12 15.51
N LYS A 47 -11.97 13.93 14.57
CA LYS A 47 -12.26 13.46 13.21
C LYS A 47 -11.36 12.29 12.88
N ASP A 48 -11.96 11.16 12.49
CA ASP A 48 -11.21 9.98 12.10
C ASP A 48 -10.34 10.24 10.86
N THR A 49 -9.15 9.66 10.89
CA THR A 49 -8.23 9.67 9.75
C THR A 49 -8.12 8.25 9.20
N MET A 50 -8.13 8.12 7.87
CA MET A 50 -7.98 6.83 7.19
C MET A 50 -6.59 6.18 7.40
N LEU A 51 -5.64 6.97 7.93
CA LEU A 51 -4.26 6.57 8.16
C LEU A 51 -4.05 6.14 9.62
N THR A 52 -4.56 4.95 9.97
CA THR A 52 -4.37 4.37 11.30
C THR A 52 -3.20 3.37 11.33
N PRO A 53 -2.52 3.20 12.49
CA PRO A 53 -1.44 2.21 12.61
C PRO A 53 -1.89 0.77 12.31
N LEU A 54 -3.15 0.43 12.60
CA LEU A 54 -3.74 -0.87 12.25
C LEU A 54 -3.85 -1.07 10.74
N ASN A 55 -4.30 -0.05 10.00
CA ASN A 55 -4.42 -0.13 8.55
C ASN A 55 -3.06 -0.41 7.90
N ILE A 56 -2.01 0.28 8.37
CA ILE A 56 -0.64 0.06 7.87
C ILE A 56 -0.14 -1.35 8.14
N ARG A 57 -0.44 -1.93 9.31
CA ARG A 57 -0.05 -3.32 9.62
C ARG A 57 -0.73 -4.32 8.69
N LEU A 58 -1.99 -4.10 8.34
CA LEU A 58 -2.74 -4.97 7.42
C LEU A 58 -2.21 -4.86 5.99
N MET A 59 -1.90 -3.65 5.52
CA MET A 59 -1.36 -3.42 4.16
C MET A 59 -0.01 -4.09 3.92
N HIS A 60 0.77 -4.37 4.97
CA HIS A 60 2.09 -4.98 4.83
C HIS A 60 2.02 -6.50 4.64
N ILE A 61 0.97 -7.17 5.12
CA ILE A 61 0.80 -8.62 4.99
C ILE A 61 0.17 -8.90 3.62
N MET A 62 0.96 -8.81 2.56
CA MET A 62 0.57 -9.23 1.23
C MET A 62 1.07 -10.65 0.98
N THR A 63 0.16 -11.58 0.69
CA THR A 63 0.52 -12.92 0.22
C THR A 63 1.13 -12.81 -1.19
N PRO A 64 2.03 -13.74 -1.57
CA PRO A 64 2.55 -13.78 -2.94
C PRO A 64 1.42 -13.83 -3.95
N LEU A 65 1.45 -12.95 -4.96
CA LEU A 65 0.45 -12.92 -6.02
C LEU A 65 0.80 -13.96 -7.08
N ASP A 66 0.02 -15.03 -7.14
CA ASP A 66 0.11 -16.09 -8.15
C ASP A 66 -0.98 -15.91 -9.22
N HIS A 67 -0.61 -16.15 -10.48
CA HIS A 67 -1.46 -16.00 -11.65
C HIS A 67 -1.79 -17.35 -12.31
N ALA A 68 -1.35 -18.49 -11.74
CA ALA A 68 -1.57 -19.82 -12.32
C ALA A 68 -3.06 -20.13 -12.58
N LYS A 69 -3.97 -19.60 -11.74
CA LYS A 69 -5.42 -19.80 -11.90
C LYS A 69 -6.05 -18.97 -13.04
N ALA A 70 -5.43 -17.88 -13.47
CA ALA A 70 -6.00 -17.00 -14.50
C ALA A 70 -5.66 -17.45 -15.93
N VAL A 71 -4.64 -18.30 -16.08
CA VAL A 71 -4.13 -18.77 -17.39
C VAL A 71 -4.68 -20.15 -17.76
N ARG A 72 -5.24 -20.90 -16.80
CA ARG A 72 -5.93 -22.17 -17.01
C ARG A 72 -7.43 -21.96 -17.18
#